data_AF-D3SLH9-F1
#
_entry.id   AF-D3SLH9-F1
#
_cell.length_a   1.000
_cell.length_b   1.000
_cell.length_c   1.000
_cell.angle_alpha   90.00
_cell.angle_beta   90.00
_cell.angle_gamma   90.00
#
_symmetry.space_group_name_H-M   'P 1'
#
loop_
_entity.id
_entity.type
_entity.pdbx_description
1 polymer ?
#
loop_
_entity_poly.entity_id
_entity_poly.type
_entity_poly.pdbx_seq_one_letter_code
_entity_poly.pdbx_strand_id
1 'polypeptide(L)' 'MKDRVTLDTVMKDLLEKYPKVKDLLWNYGLCKLEEDDIAPVVLDKLTLKGFMRLMDIDEDTQGDLWMQIQDLIKESEV' A
#
# COMPACT_ATOMS: atom_id res chain seq x y z
N MET A 1 21.20 -6.95 1.41
CA MET A 1 20.56 -6.22 0.29
C MET A 1 19.25 -5.69 0.84
N LYS A 2 19.01 -4.37 0.82
CA LYS A 2 17.73 -3.81 1.29
C LYS A 2 16.65 -4.21 0.28
N ASP A 3 15.60 -4.90 0.73
CA ASP A 3 14.46 -5.21 -0.14
C ASP A 3 13.80 -3.90 -0.55
N ARG A 4 14.00 -3.54 -1.82
CA ARG A 4 13.46 -2.32 -2.41
C ARG A 4 11.97 -2.53 -2.62
N VAL A 5 11.15 -1.71 -1.96
CA VAL A 5 9.71 -1.66 -2.25
C VAL A 5 9.51 -1.20 -3.69
N THR A 6 8.66 -1.91 -4.41
CA THR A 6 8.23 -1.60 -5.78
C THR A 6 6.71 -1.64 -5.86
N LEU A 7 6.13 -1.26 -6.99
CA LEU A 7 4.70 -1.39 -7.23
C LEU A 7 4.21 -2.86 -7.22
N ASP A 8 5.12 -3.82 -7.41
CA ASP A 8 4.81 -5.25 -7.38
C ASP A 8 4.97 -5.87 -5.97
N THR A 9 5.34 -5.06 -4.97
CA THR A 9 5.40 -5.51 -3.57
C THR A 9 4.01 -5.92 -3.07
N VAL A 10 3.95 -7.06 -2.38
CA VAL A 10 2.73 -7.59 -1.75
C VAL A 10 2.29 -6.67 -0.63
N MET A 11 0.99 -6.38 -0.58
CA MET A 11 0.40 -5.44 0.36
C MET A 11 0.62 -5.87 1.81
N LYS A 12 0.44 -7.15 2.13
CA LYS A 12 0.68 -7.64 3.50
C LYS A 12 2.10 -7.33 3.98
N ASP A 13 3.11 -7.70 3.20
CA ASP A 13 4.52 -7.43 3.54
C ASP A 13 4.78 -5.92 3.69
N LEU A 14 4.20 -5.10 2.80
CA LEU A 14 4.33 -3.65 2.84
C LEU A 14 3.74 -3.06 4.13
N LEU A 15 2.53 -3.49 4.51
CA LEU A 15 1.80 -2.96 5.65
C LEU A 15 2.37 -3.44 6.99
N GLU A 16 2.85 -4.69 7.07
CA GLU A 16 3.52 -5.22 8.25
C GLU A 16 4.87 -4.51 8.48
N LYS A 17 5.61 -4.24 7.40
CA LYS A 17 6.92 -3.59 7.49
C LYS A 17 6.83 -2.09 7.72
N TYR A 18 5.81 -1.42 7.18
CA TYR A 18 5.65 0.03 7.27
C TYR A 18 4.23 0.42 7.72
N PRO A 19 3.96 0.42 9.05
CA PRO A 19 2.64 0.74 9.58
C PRO A 19 2.11 2.12 9.15
N LYS A 20 2.98 3.12 9.00
CA LYS A 20 2.57 4.45 8.49
C LYS A 20 1.97 4.40 7.07
N VAL A 21 2.39 3.43 6.25
CA VAL A 21 1.81 3.22 4.91
C VAL A 21 0.38 2.70 5.03
N LYS A 22 0.07 1.91 6.07
CA LYS A 22 -1.31 1.48 6.36
C LYS A 22 -2.22 2.69 6.59
N ASP A 23 -1.80 3.60 7.44
CA ASP A 23 -2.57 4.81 7.78
C ASP A 23 -2.82 5.68 6.54
N LEU A 24 -1.81 5.80 5.67
CA LEU A 24 -1.95 6.49 4.39
C LEU A 24 -3.01 5.79 3.51
N LEU A 25 -2.84 4.49 3.26
CA LEU A 25 -3.70 3.72 2.36
C LEU A 25 -5.12 3.53 2.89
N TRP A 26 -5.35 3.75 4.19
CA TRP A 26 -6.69 3.79 4.79
C TRP A 26 -7.63 4.71 4.02
N ASN A 27 -7.16 5.91 3.68
CA ASN A 27 -7.94 6.93 2.97
C ASN A 27 -8.11 6.62 1.47
N TYR A 28 -7.39 5.63 0.95
CA TYR A 28 -7.42 5.22 -0.46
C TYR A 28 -8.18 3.90 -0.66
N GLY A 29 -8.98 3.47 0.31
CA GLY A 29 -9.88 2.32 0.19
C GLY A 29 -9.42 1.06 0.91
N LEU A 30 -8.28 1.08 1.61
CA LEU A 30 -7.90 -0.02 2.50
C LEU A 30 -8.93 -0.22 3.63
N CYS A 31 -9.55 0.87 4.10
CA CYS A 31 -10.63 0.81 5.09
C CYS A 31 -11.79 -0.11 4.65
N LYS A 32 -12.20 -0.03 3.38
CA LYS A 32 -13.28 -0.85 2.83
C LYS A 32 -12.95 -2.33 2.85
N LEU A 33 -11.69 -2.67 2.56
CA LEU A 33 -11.23 -4.07 2.61
C LEU A 33 -11.30 -4.65 4.03
N GLU A 34 -11.04 -3.83 5.05
CA GLU A 34 -11.16 -4.23 6.45
C GLU A 34 -12.63 -4.27 6.91
N GLU A 35 -13.45 -3.30 6.54
CA GLU A 35 -14.88 -3.25 6.86
C GLU A 35 -15.65 -4.43 6.26
N ASP A 36 -15.30 -4.85 5.04
CA ASP A 36 -15.87 -6.01 4.36
C ASP A 36 -15.28 -7.37 4.84
N ASP A 37 -14.34 -7.33 5.80
CA ASP A 37 -13.64 -8.50 6.36
C ASP A 37 -12.92 -9.38 5.32
N ILE A 38 -12.53 -8.77 4.19
CA ILE A 38 -11.83 -9.44 3.08
C ILE A 38 -10.32 -9.19 3.07
N ALA A 39 -9.84 -8.17 3.81
CA ALA A 39 -8.43 -7.82 3.94
C ALA A 39 -7.52 -9.05 4.22
N PRO A 40 -7.85 -9.96 5.17
CA PRO A 40 -7.00 -11.12 5.45
C PRO A 40 -6.83 -12.08 4.26
N VAL A 41 -7.79 -12.10 3.33
CA VAL A 41 -7.77 -12.98 2.15
C VAL A 41 -7.06 -12.32 0.97
N VAL A 42 -7.28 -11.01 0.78
CA VAL A 42 -6.80 -10.29 -0.40
C VAL A 42 -5.38 -9.76 -0.22
N LEU A 43 -4.99 -9.28 0.97
CA LEU A 43 -3.71 -8.58 1.16
C LEU A 43 -2.49 -9.48 0.97
N ASP A 44 -2.64 -10.79 1.19
CA ASP A 44 -1.61 -11.82 0.94
C ASP A 44 -1.28 -12.00 -0.55
N LYS A 45 -2.16 -11.57 -1.46
CA LYS A 45 -2.03 -11.77 -2.91
C LYS A 45 -2.09 -10.46 -3.71
N LEU A 46 -2.54 -9.39 -3.07
CA LEU A 46 -2.69 -8.08 -3.69
C LEU A 46 -1.35 -7.35 -3.66
N THR A 47 -0.86 -6.92 -4.82
CA THR A 47 0.28 -6.02 -4.89
C THR A 47 -0.16 -4.58 -4.69
N LEU A 48 0.77 -3.68 -4.37
CA LEU A 48 0.49 -2.25 -4.28
C LEU A 48 -0.13 -1.70 -5.58
N LYS A 49 0.39 -2.10 -6.75
CA LYS A 49 -0.21 -1.77 -8.05
C LYS A 49 -1.62 -2.32 -8.22
N GLY A 50 -1.83 -3.57 -7.78
CA GLY A 50 -3.13 -4.22 -7.81
C GLY A 50 -4.15 -3.50 -6.94
N PHE A 51 -3.72 -3.06 -5.74
CA PHE A 51 -4.54 -2.27 -4.82
C PHE A 51 -5.00 -0.96 -5.46
N MET A 52 -4.07 -0.18 -6.04
CA MET A 52 -4.43 1.09 -6.67
C MET A 52 -5.45 0.91 -7.80
N ARG A 53 -5.31 -0.17 -8.59
CA ARG A 53 -6.27 -0.52 -9.65
C ARG A 53 -7.61 -0.97 -9.09
N LEU A 54 -7.62 -1.77 -8.03
CA LEU A 54 -8.84 -2.26 -7.39
C LEU A 54 -9.67 -1.11 -6.80
N MET A 55 -8.98 -0.08 -6.30
CA MET A 55 -9.59 1.11 -5.72
C MET A 55 -9.91 2.20 -6.75
N ASP A 56 -9.68 1.94 -8.03
CA ASP A 56 -9.92 2.87 -9.14
C ASP A 56 -9.22 4.23 -8.94
N ILE A 57 -7.98 4.19 -8.44
CA ILE A 57 -7.15 5.40 -8.25
C ILE A 57 -6.63 5.83 -9.63
N ASP A 58 -6.81 7.09 -10.00
CA ASP A 58 -6.33 7.63 -11.28
C ASP A 58 -4.79 7.76 -11.33
N GLU A 59 -4.22 7.84 -12.52
CA GLU A 59 -2.76 7.80 -12.72
C GLU A 59 -2.00 8.94 -12.02
N ASP A 60 -2.56 10.14 -11.98
CA ASP A 60 -1.94 11.28 -11.31
C ASP A 60 -1.89 11.03 -9.80
N THR A 61 -3.02 10.61 -9.21
CA THR A 61 -3.10 10.24 -7.79
C THR A 61 -2.21 9.03 -7.46
N GLN A 62 -2.08 8.05 -8.36
CA GLN A 62 -1.14 6.93 -8.17
C GLN A 62 0.31 7.41 -8.08
N GLY A 63 0.69 8.39 -8.89
CA GLY A 63 2.01 9.02 -8.86
C GLY A 63 2.28 9.69 -7.51
N ASP A 64 1.35 10.53 -7.05
CA ASP A 64 1.46 11.22 -5.76
C ASP A 64 1.50 10.24 -4.58
N LEU A 65 0.61 9.24 -4.60
CA LEU A 65 0.57 8.20 -3.58
C LEU A 65 1.88 7.42 -3.53
N TRP A 66 2.45 7.09 -4.69
CA TRP A 66 3.74 6.41 -4.76
C TRP A 66 4.86 7.24 -4.12
N MET A 67 4.92 8.55 -4.39
CA MET A 67 5.92 9.42 -3.76
C MET A 67 5.76 9.45 -2.24
N GLN A 68 4.52 9.60 -1.75
CA GLN A 68 4.24 9.61 -0.31
C GLN A 68 4.66 8.30 0.37
N ILE A 69 4.38 7.15 -0.25
CA ILE A 69 4.82 5.84 0.24
C ILE A 69 6.36 5.79 0.30
N GLN A 70 7.06 6.24 -0.74
CA GLN A 70 8.51 6.25 -0.76
C GLN A 70 9.11 7.15 0.33
N ASP A 71 8.49 8.28 0.61
CA ASP A 71 8.96 9.19 1.66
C ASP A 71 8.73 8.59 3.07
N LEU A 72 7.58 7.98 3.31
CA LEU A 72 7.30 7.26 4.56
C LEU A 72 8.28 6.08 4.79
N ILE A 73 8.65 5.37 3.73
CA ILE A 73 9.64 4.30 3.80
C ILE A 73 11.01 4.86 4.19
N LYS A 74 11.45 5.95 3.54
CA LYS A 74 12.73 6.61 3.87
C LYS A 74 12.76 7.04 5.34
N GLU A 75 11.69 7.67 5.83
CA GLU A 75 11.59 8.08 7.25
C GLU A 75 11.70 6.91 8.23
N SER A 76 11.20 5.73 7.83
CA SER A 76 11.21 4.54 8.69
C SER A 76 12.57 3.84 8.72
N GLU A 77 13.49 4.20 7.83
CA GLU A 77 14.85 3.67 7.76
C GLU A 77 15.90 4.56 8.47
N VAL A 78 15.48 5.70 9.04
CA VAL A 78 16.35 6.67 9.75
C VAL A 78 16.42 6.38 11.25
#